data_AF-A0A1J1GS37-F1
#
_entry.id   AF-A0A1J1GS37-F1
#
_cell.length_a   1.000
_cell.length_b   1.000
_cell.length_c   1.000
_cell.angle_alpha   90.00
_cell.angle_beta   90.00
_cell.angle_gamma   90.00
#
_symmetry.space_group_name_H-M   'P 1'
#
loop_
_entity.id
_entity.type
_entity.pdbx_description
1 polymer ?
#
loop_
_entity_poly.entity_id
_entity_poly.type
_entity_poly.pdbx_seq_one_letter_code
_entity_poly.pdbx_strand_id
1 'polypeptide(L)'
;MIKLKLFKFNTAICNCSNFLVLKRYKSHLNSVSILQQFYNRLPIRKKYIKAIKKGTLIWDKGQVKIPPLKIEGYDPPKKCLSPLSKNRNNQYRGRFENLKSHRVEFQD
;
A
#
# COMPACT_ATOMS: atom_id res chain seq x y z
N MET A 1 -20.30 79.65 18.08
CA MET A 1 -19.08 79.14 18.73
C MET A 1 -18.77 77.75 18.15
N ILE A 2 -17.86 77.68 17.19
CA ILE A 2 -17.56 76.47 16.41
C ILE A 2 -16.46 75.68 17.13
N LYS A 3 -16.74 74.43 17.53
CA LYS A 3 -15.77 73.53 18.18
C LYS A 3 -15.11 72.64 17.12
N LEU A 4 -13.91 73.01 16.70
CA LEU A 4 -13.00 72.13 15.95
C LEU A 4 -12.40 71.11 16.92
N LYS A 5 -12.81 69.84 16.84
CA LYS A 5 -12.10 68.73 17.51
C LYS A 5 -10.98 68.24 16.58
N LEU A 6 -9.75 68.54 16.98
CA LEU A 6 -8.52 68.00 16.40
C LEU A 6 -8.54 66.46 16.44
N PHE A 7 -8.53 65.86 15.26
CA PHE A 7 -8.23 64.44 15.05
C PHE A 7 -6.77 64.18 15.45
N LYS A 8 -6.54 63.37 16.49
CA LYS A 8 -5.20 62.85 16.79
C LYS A 8 -4.95 61.62 15.92
N PHE A 9 -4.28 61.83 14.79
CA PHE A 9 -3.56 60.78 14.07
C PHE A 9 -2.38 60.32 14.93
N ASN A 10 -2.48 59.15 15.55
CA ASN A 10 -1.31 58.42 16.05
C ASN A 10 -1.04 57.26 15.09
N THR A 11 -0.38 57.59 13.99
CA THR A 11 0.41 56.66 13.20
C THR A 11 1.82 56.58 13.79
N ALA A 12 2.17 55.43 14.37
CA ALA A 12 3.55 54.91 14.43
C ALA A 12 3.45 53.47 14.94
N ILE A 13 3.54 52.47 14.05
CA ILE A 13 4.78 51.77 13.66
C ILE A 13 5.21 50.75 14.73
N CYS A 14 5.70 49.60 14.26
CA CYS A 14 6.25 48.46 14.99
C CYS A 14 5.17 47.46 15.50
N ASN A 15 5.09 46.23 15.01
CA ASN A 15 6.20 45.32 14.69
C ASN A 15 5.85 44.37 13.55
N CYS A 16 6.72 44.34 12.55
CA CYS A 16 6.97 43.16 11.75
C CYS A 16 7.44 42.05 12.70
N SER A 17 6.56 41.11 13.03
CA SER A 17 6.99 39.84 13.60
C SER A 17 5.99 38.77 13.26
N ASN A 18 6.48 37.80 12.51
CA ASN A 18 5.89 36.51 12.18
C ASN A 18 5.19 36.43 10.81
N PHE A 19 5.91 36.77 9.75
CA PHE A 19 5.92 35.94 8.54
C PHE A 19 6.65 34.61 8.85
N LEU A 20 6.26 33.94 9.93
CA LEU A 20 6.48 32.52 10.06
C LEU A 20 5.50 31.91 9.08
N VAL A 21 5.96 31.72 7.85
CA VAL A 21 5.47 30.59 7.05
C VAL A 21 5.82 29.36 7.86
N LEU A 22 4.99 29.07 8.86
CA LEU A 22 4.80 27.71 9.33
C LEU A 22 4.42 26.98 8.07
N LYS A 23 5.42 26.32 7.47
CA LYS A 23 5.20 25.26 6.50
C LYS A 23 4.46 24.21 7.31
N ARG A 24 3.14 24.39 7.41
CA ARG A 24 2.23 23.45 8.05
C ARG A 24 2.28 22.24 7.15
N TYR A 25 3.28 21.38 7.38
CA TYR A 25 3.18 20.01 6.94
C TYR A 25 1.86 19.53 7.50
N LYS A 26 0.95 19.16 6.60
CA LYS A 26 -0.42 18.81 6.92
C LYS A 26 -0.36 17.61 7.89
N SER A 27 -0.44 17.89 9.18
CA SER A 27 -0.53 16.89 10.24
C SER A 27 -1.95 16.32 10.18
N HIS A 28 -2.15 15.40 9.24
CA HIS A 28 -3.44 14.79 9.05
C HIS A 28 -3.79 13.94 10.28
N LEU A 29 -4.59 14.50 11.19
CA LEU A 29 -5.23 13.77 12.31
C LEU A 29 -5.97 12.50 11.83
N ASN A 30 -6.38 12.45 10.55
CA ASN A 30 -7.16 11.37 9.93
C ASN A 30 -6.47 10.74 8.70
N SER A 31 -5.15 10.87 8.52
CA SER A 31 -4.49 10.24 7.37
C SER A 31 -4.37 8.73 7.56
N VAL A 32 -4.98 8.01 6.63
CA VAL A 32 -4.75 6.57 6.47
C VAL A 32 -3.41 6.36 5.75
N SER A 33 -2.61 5.38 6.17
CA SER A 33 -1.35 5.05 5.49
C SER A 33 -1.59 4.71 4.02
N ILE A 34 -0.64 5.03 3.13
CA ILE A 34 -0.77 4.75 1.68
C ILE A 34 -1.10 3.28 1.41
N LEU A 35 -0.52 2.37 2.20
CA LEU A 35 -0.78 0.94 2.15
C LEU A 35 -2.22 0.60 2.55
N GLN A 36 -2.73 1.23 3.61
CA GLN A 36 -4.11 1.03 4.02
C GLN A 36 -5.10 1.67 3.03
N GLN A 37 -4.76 2.79 2.40
CA GLN A 37 -5.54 3.36 1.30
C GLN A 37 -5.62 2.40 0.11
N PHE A 38 -4.51 1.76 -0.25
CA PHE A 38 -4.47 0.72 -1.28
C PHE A 38 -5.45 -0.41 -0.97
N TYR A 39 -5.41 -0.97 0.24
CA TYR A 39 -6.32 -2.04 0.64
C TYR A 39 -7.79 -1.61 0.67
N ASN A 40 -8.07 -0.38 1.09
CA ASN A 40 -9.44 0.15 1.13
C ASN A 40 -10.05 0.33 -0.28
N ARG A 41 -9.22 0.47 -1.32
CA ARG A 41 -9.66 0.61 -2.72
C ARG A 41 -10.00 -0.74 -3.39
N LEU A 42 -9.59 -1.86 -2.81
CA LEU A 42 -9.82 -3.18 -3.42
C LEU A 42 -11.32 -3.54 -3.39
N PRO A 43 -11.94 -3.89 -4.54
CA PRO A 43 -13.37 -4.20 -4.62
C PRO A 43 -13.66 -5.64 -4.15
N ILE A 44 -13.18 -6.01 -2.96
CA ILE A 44 -13.31 -7.35 -2.39
C ILE A 44 -13.78 -7.31 -0.95
N ARG A 45 -14.35 -8.43 -0.48
CA ARG A 45 -14.81 -8.56 0.90
C ARG A 45 -13.65 -8.43 1.88
N LYS A 46 -13.91 -7.82 3.05
CA LYS A 46 -12.91 -7.60 4.13
C LYS A 46 -12.16 -8.87 4.54
N LYS A 47 -12.78 -10.06 4.46
CA LYS A 47 -12.12 -11.34 4.76
C LYS A 47 -10.89 -11.60 3.89
N TYR A 48 -10.97 -11.28 2.59
CA TYR A 48 -9.85 -11.46 1.65
C TYR A 48 -8.79 -10.39 1.83
N ILE A 49 -9.20 -9.14 2.11
CA ILE A 49 -8.27 -8.07 2.47
C ILE A 49 -7.43 -8.47 3.68
N LYS A 50 -8.05 -9.04 4.73
CA LYS A 50 -7.33 -9.55 5.91
C LYS A 50 -6.34 -10.66 5.54
N ALA A 51 -6.72 -11.60 4.69
CA ALA A 51 -5.84 -12.68 4.23
C ALA A 51 -4.66 -12.16 3.39
N ILE A 52 -4.89 -11.15 2.55
CA ILE A 52 -3.84 -10.50 1.76
C ILE A 52 -2.87 -9.74 2.67
N LYS A 53 -3.38 -8.99 3.65
CA LYS A 53 -2.55 -8.31 4.66
C LYS A 53 -1.69 -9.28 5.46
N LYS A 54 -2.21 -10.48 5.74
CA LYS A 54 -1.49 -11.55 6.43
C LYS A 54 -0.44 -12.23 5.53
N GLY A 55 -0.51 -12.04 4.21
CA GLY A 55 0.36 -12.73 3.24
C GLY A 55 -0.12 -14.13 2.84
N THR A 56 -1.32 -14.56 3.28
CA THR A 56 -1.86 -15.90 2.96
C THR A 56 -2.45 -15.97 1.55
N LEU A 57 -2.91 -14.83 1.01
CA LEU A 57 -3.47 -14.71 -0.34
C LEU A 57 -2.84 -13.51 -1.05
N ILE A 58 -2.88 -13.51 -2.38
CA ILE A 58 -2.34 -12.43 -3.22
C ILE A 58 -3.46 -11.81 -4.03
N TRP A 59 -3.45 -10.48 -4.14
CA TRP A 59 -4.28 -9.77 -5.11
C TRP A 59 -3.48 -9.58 -6.40
N ASP A 60 -3.92 -10.19 -7.49
CA ASP A 60 -3.24 -10.14 -8.79
C ASP A 60 -4.26 -10.05 -9.94
N LYS A 61 -4.06 -9.09 -10.84
CA LYS A 61 -4.91 -8.85 -12.03
C LYS A 61 -6.42 -8.84 -11.73
N GLY A 62 -6.83 -8.21 -10.63
CA GLY A 62 -8.25 -8.09 -10.26
C GLY A 62 -8.85 -9.33 -9.58
N GLN A 63 -8.04 -10.33 -9.24
CA GLN A 63 -8.50 -11.57 -8.61
C GLN A 63 -7.67 -11.89 -7.36
N VAL A 64 -8.32 -12.55 -6.39
CA VAL A 64 -7.65 -13.12 -5.23
C VAL A 64 -7.11 -14.49 -5.62
N LYS A 65 -5.80 -14.70 -5.49
CA LYS A 65 -5.09 -15.93 -5.86
C LYS A 65 -4.34 -16.51 -4.67
N ILE A 66 -4.11 -17.81 -4.72
CA ILE A 66 -3.19 -18.50 -3.82
C ILE A 66 -1.76 -18.07 -4.21
N PRO A 67 -0.86 -17.80 -3.24
CA PRO A 67 0.55 -17.61 -3.52
C PRO A 67 1.12 -18.78 -4.35
N PRO A 68 2.17 -18.54 -5.15
CA PRO A 68 2.83 -19.63 -5.86
C PRO A 68 3.26 -20.71 -4.86
N LEU A 69 2.99 -21.96 -5.22
CA LEU A 69 3.38 -23.12 -4.41
C LEU A 69 4.66 -23.72 -4.97
N LYS A 70 5.54 -24.11 -4.06
CA LYS A 70 6.70 -24.95 -4.32
C LYS A 70 6.31 -26.38 -3.98
N ILE A 71 6.45 -27.27 -4.95
CA ILE A 71 6.11 -28.67 -4.78
C ILE A 71 7.38 -29.49 -4.94
N GLU A 72 7.63 -30.38 -3.99
CA GLU A 72 8.78 -31.28 -4.07
C GLU A 72 8.72 -32.14 -5.35
N GLY A 73 9.82 -32.18 -6.09
CA GLY A 73 9.94 -32.92 -7.34
C GLY A 73 9.38 -32.21 -8.59
N TYR A 74 8.77 -31.03 -8.46
CA TYR A 74 8.25 -30.24 -9.59
C TYR A 74 8.87 -28.84 -9.63
N ASP A 75 8.98 -28.29 -10.84
CA ASP A 75 9.42 -26.91 -11.04
C ASP A 75 8.31 -25.93 -10.59
N PRO A 76 8.66 -24.79 -9.95
CA PRO A 76 7.68 -23.78 -9.56
C PRO A 76 7.09 -23.08 -10.80
N PRO A 77 6.01 -22.29 -10.63
CA PRO A 77 5.39 -21.55 -11.73
C PRO A 77 6.38 -20.65 -12.47
N LYS A 78 6.27 -20.52 -13.81
CA LYS A 78 7.23 -19.76 -14.64
C LYS A 78 7.46 -18.33 -14.17
N LYS A 79 6.42 -17.69 -13.63
CA LYS A 79 6.47 -16.32 -13.09
C LYS A 79 7.40 -16.16 -11.87
N CYS A 80 7.74 -17.25 -11.20
CA CYS A 80 8.64 -17.29 -10.05
C CYS A 80 10.07 -17.66 -10.42
N LEU A 81 10.31 -18.07 -11.68
CA LEU A 81 11.61 -18.53 -12.14
C LEU A 81 12.41 -17.35 -12.71
N SER A 82 13.72 -17.35 -12.45
CA SER A 82 14.64 -16.37 -13.04
C SER A 82 14.74 -16.60 -14.55
N PRO A 83 14.83 -15.54 -15.39
CA PRO A 83 15.04 -15.68 -16.83
C PRO A 83 16.28 -16.52 -17.19
N LEU A 84 17.26 -16.56 -16.31
CA LEU A 84 18.53 -17.26 -16.49
C LEU A 84 18.48 -18.73 -16.05
N SER A 85 17.41 -19.18 -15.38
CA SER A 85 17.33 -20.57 -14.90
C SER A 85 17.01 -21.52 -16.05
N LYS A 86 17.89 -22.50 -16.28
CA LYS A 86 17.61 -23.62 -17.19
C LYS A 86 16.51 -24.50 -16.57
N ASN A 87 15.27 -24.25 -16.95
CA ASN A 87 14.12 -24.99 -16.45
C ASN A 87 14.01 -26.35 -17.14
N ARG A 88 13.71 -27.39 -16.37
CA ARG A 88 13.44 -28.74 -16.88
C ARG A 88 12.03 -28.86 -17.47
N ASN A 89 11.23 -27.79 -17.42
CA ASN A 89 9.83 -27.72 -17.81
C ASN A 89 8.94 -28.74 -17.06
N ASN A 90 9.35 -29.17 -15.86
CA ASN A 90 8.64 -30.17 -15.08
C ASN A 90 7.63 -29.53 -14.12
N GLN A 91 6.75 -28.67 -14.66
CA GLN A 91 5.72 -28.01 -13.86
C GLN A 91 4.50 -28.91 -13.67
N TYR A 92 4.01 -28.99 -12.45
CA TYR A 92 2.76 -29.69 -12.17
C TYR A 92 1.57 -28.95 -12.77
N ARG A 93 0.77 -29.63 -13.60
CA ARG A 93 -0.44 -29.09 -14.26
C ARG A 93 -1.73 -29.84 -13.90
N GLY A 94 -1.63 -30.88 -13.07
CA GLY A 94 -2.76 -31.70 -12.66
C GLY A 94 -3.62 -31.05 -11.58
N ARG A 95 -4.68 -31.74 -11.17
CA ARG A 95 -5.46 -31.39 -9.97
C ARG A 95 -4.63 -31.69 -8.72
N PHE A 96 -4.80 -30.89 -7.67
CA PHE A 96 -4.05 -31.07 -6.42
C PHE A 96 -4.22 -32.47 -5.80
N GLU A 97 -5.38 -33.09 -5.98
CA GLU A 97 -5.70 -34.47 -5.54
C GLU A 97 -4.79 -35.54 -6.17
N ASN A 98 -4.28 -35.29 -7.38
CA ASN A 98 -3.45 -36.24 -8.12
C ASN A 98 -1.95 -36.02 -7.85
N LEU A 99 -1.61 -35.23 -6.84
CA LEU A 99 -0.23 -34.87 -6.56
C LEU A 99 0.47 -36.02 -5.84
N LYS A 100 1.53 -36.57 -6.45
CA LYS A 100 2.34 -37.64 -5.86
C LYS A 100 3.34 -37.14 -4.81
N SER A 101 3.56 -35.83 -4.76
CA SER A 101 4.56 -35.19 -3.91
C SER A 101 4.12 -35.19 -2.46
N HIS A 102 5.05 -35.46 -1.55
CA HIS A 102 4.76 -35.51 -0.12
C HIS A 102 4.80 -34.11 0.53
N ARG A 103 5.55 -33.16 -0.05
CA ARG A 103 5.75 -31.82 0.51
C ARG A 103 5.30 -30.73 -0.46
N VAL A 104 4.42 -29.87 0.05
CA VAL A 104 3.95 -28.66 -0.63
C VAL A 104 4.18 -27.47 0.30
N GLU A 105 4.92 -26.50 -0.19
CA GLU A 105 5.31 -25.29 0.56
C GLU A 105 4.92 -24.04 -0.23
N PHE A 106 4.83 -22.90 0.42
CA PHE A 106 4.72 -21.63 -0.29
C PHE A 106 6.08 -21.28 -0.90
N GLN A 107 6.08 -20.78 -2.13
CA GLN A 107 7.27 -20.29 -2.79
C GLN A 107 7.52 -18.85 -2.32
N ASP A 108 8.63 -18.65 -1.61
CA ASP A 108 9.18 -17.31 -1.30
C ASP A 108 9.70 -16.61 -2.56
#